data_AF-X1H1K7-F1
#
_entry.id   AF-X1H1K7-F1
#
_cell.length_a   1.000
_cell.length_b   1.000
_cell.length_c   1.000
_cell.angle_alpha   90.00
_cell.angle_beta   90.00
_cell.angle_gamma   90.00
#
_symmetry.space_group_name_H-M   'P 1'
#
loop_
_entity.id
_entity.type
_entity.pdbx_description
1 polymer ?
#
loop_
_entity_poly.entity_id
_entity_poly.type
_entity_poly.pdbx_seq_one_letter_code
_entity_poly.pdbx_strand_id
1 'polypeptide(L)'
;MKDELMAVSVPGVHFEFLEQGLHRTPTKMPNIIQGKIHQADDKIDYIVLGYSLCGNGIVGVKAEKQPLVIPKAHDCIDLFLGSLEARLKEQQKAPGTYYLTKGW
;
A
#
# COMPACT_ATOMS: atom_id res chain seq x y z
N MET A 1 -2.69 -5.63 8.81
CA MET A 1 -3.78 -5.47 7.82
C MET A 1 -4.06 -6.73 7.01
N LYS A 2 -3.12 -7.67 6.86
CA LYS A 2 -3.42 -8.93 6.15
C LYS A 2 -4.61 -9.67 6.78
N ASP A 3 -4.54 -9.94 8.08
CA ASP A 3 -5.59 -10.65 8.80
C ASP A 3 -6.92 -9.87 8.76
N GLU A 4 -6.86 -8.55 8.91
CA GLU A 4 -8.03 -7.67 8.85
C GLU A 4 -8.67 -7.67 7.46
N LEU A 5 -7.90 -7.61 6.38
CA LEU A 5 -8.43 -7.67 5.00
C LEU A 5 -9.02 -9.04 4.68
N MET A 6 -8.39 -10.12 5.14
CA MET A 6 -8.91 -11.48 4.96
C MET A 6 -10.20 -11.70 5.74
N ALA A 7 -10.38 -11.05 6.90
CA ALA A 7 -11.59 -11.17 7.70
C ALA A 7 -12.83 -10.51 7.06
N VAL A 8 -12.66 -9.52 6.19
CA VAL A 8 -13.78 -8.75 5.60
C VAL A 8 -14.47 -9.47 4.44
N SER A 9 -13.85 -10.51 3.85
CA SER A 9 -14.39 -11.35 2.75
C SER A 9 -15.30 -10.62 1.75
N VAL A 10 -14.70 -10.01 0.73
CA VAL A 10 -15.44 -9.28 -0.31
C VAL A 10 -15.48 -10.11 -1.60
N PRO A 11 -16.66 -10.52 -2.09
CA PRO A 11 -16.78 -11.23 -3.36
C PRO A 11 -16.17 -10.42 -4.51
N GLY A 12 -15.39 -11.10 -5.37
CA GLY A 12 -14.73 -10.47 -6.52
C GLY A 12 -13.46 -9.68 -6.19
N VAL A 13 -13.02 -9.66 -4.92
CA VAL A 13 -11.75 -9.06 -4.52
C VAL A 13 -10.70 -10.13 -4.30
N HIS A 14 -9.56 -9.99 -4.98
CA HIS A 14 -8.39 -10.83 -4.82
C HIS A 14 -7.29 -10.04 -4.11
N PHE A 15 -6.67 -10.65 -3.10
CA PHE A 15 -5.59 -10.02 -2.32
C PHE A 15 -4.25 -10.64 -2.68
N GLU A 16 -3.30 -9.78 -3.05
CA GLU A 16 -1.88 -10.10 -3.18
C GLU A 16 -1.12 -9.38 -2.06
N PHE A 17 -0.43 -10.15 -1.22
CA PHE A 17 0.37 -9.60 -0.12
C PHE A 17 1.85 -9.63 -0.49
N LEU A 18 2.51 -8.49 -0.32
CA LEU A 18 3.95 -8.35 -0.43
C LEU A 18 4.58 -8.26 0.96
N GLU A 19 5.85 -8.64 1.05
CA GLU A 19 6.62 -8.62 2.30
C GLU A 19 6.66 -7.20 2.91
N GLN A 20 6.32 -7.07 4.19
CA GLN A 20 6.42 -5.77 4.88
C GLN A 20 7.85 -5.22 4.84
N GLY A 21 8.84 -6.10 4.89
CA GLY A 21 10.27 -5.78 4.87
C GLY A 21 10.72 -4.95 3.67
N LEU A 22 9.94 -4.88 2.59
CA LEU A 22 10.23 -4.05 1.43
C LEU A 22 10.40 -2.55 1.76
N HIS A 23 9.74 -2.05 2.81
CA HIS A 23 9.91 -0.67 3.28
C HIS A 23 11.33 -0.36 3.77
N ARG A 24 12.14 -1.37 4.11
CA ARG A 24 13.55 -1.19 4.46
C ARG A 24 14.43 -0.91 3.23
N THR A 25 13.94 -1.24 2.03
CA THR A 25 14.66 -1.08 0.77
C THR A 25 13.70 -0.57 -0.32
N PRO A 26 13.20 0.67 -0.22
CA PRO A 26 12.16 1.20 -1.11
C PRO A 26 12.58 1.22 -2.58
N THR A 27 13.87 1.31 -2.88
CA THR A 27 14.38 1.24 -4.27
C THR A 27 14.11 -0.09 -4.97
N LYS A 28 13.86 -1.17 -4.23
CA LYS A 28 13.51 -2.50 -4.80
C LYS A 28 12.01 -2.66 -5.04
N MET A 29 11.18 -1.86 -4.37
CA MET A 29 9.72 -1.99 -4.40
C MET A 29 9.14 -1.86 -5.82
N PRO A 30 9.56 -0.90 -6.68
CA PRO A 30 8.92 -0.72 -7.97
C PRO A 30 8.95 -1.97 -8.84
N ASN A 31 10.09 -2.65 -8.92
CA ASN A 31 10.25 -3.85 -9.74
C ASN A 31 9.42 -5.03 -9.19
N ILE A 32 9.33 -5.16 -7.87
CA ILE A 32 8.57 -6.24 -7.23
C ILE A 32 7.07 -6.01 -7.41
N ILE A 33 6.61 -4.77 -7.20
CA ILE A 33 5.21 -4.38 -7.41
C ILE A 33 4.85 -4.56 -8.89
N GLN A 34 5.70 -4.09 -9.81
CA GLN A 34 5.47 -4.24 -11.25
C GLN A 34 5.34 -5.70 -11.65
N GLY A 35 6.21 -6.58 -11.13
CA GLY A 35 6.14 -8.02 -11.40
C GLY A 35 4.83 -8.66 -10.93
N LYS A 36 4.23 -8.17 -9.84
CA LYS A 36 2.89 -8.61 -9.40
C LYS A 36 1.77 -8.04 -10.25
N ILE A 37 1.86 -6.79 -10.67
CA ILE A 37 0.91 -6.19 -11.62
C ILE A 37 0.88 -6.98 -12.94
N HIS A 38 2.05 -7.41 -13.44
CA HIS A 38 2.15 -8.23 -14.65
C HIS A 38 1.48 -9.61 -14.54
N GLN A 39 1.28 -10.12 -13.33
CA GLN A 39 0.63 -11.40 -13.06
C GLN A 39 -0.88 -11.29 -12.88
N ALA A 40 -1.44 -10.07 -12.86
CA ALA A 40 -2.87 -9.86 -12.70
C ALA A 40 -3.65 -10.44 -13.90
N ASP A 41 -4.77 -11.11 -13.60
CA ASP A 41 -5.66 -11.65 -14.63
C ASP A 41 -6.25 -10.52 -15.48
N ASP A 42 -6.35 -10.75 -16.80
CA ASP A 42 -6.88 -9.77 -17.75
C ASP A 42 -8.36 -9.41 -17.49
N LYS A 43 -9.09 -10.20 -16.68
CA LYS A 43 -10.48 -9.94 -16.27
C LYS A 43 -10.59 -9.00 -15.05
N ILE A 44 -9.49 -8.59 -14.44
CA ILE A 44 -9.53 -7.65 -13.31
C ILE A 44 -9.84 -6.24 -13.81
N ASP A 45 -10.86 -5.60 -13.24
CA ASP A 45 -11.27 -4.24 -13.61
C ASP A 45 -10.27 -3.18 -13.11
N TYR A 46 -9.73 -3.34 -11.90
CA TYR A 46 -8.84 -2.39 -11.24
C TYR A 46 -7.82 -3.08 -10.35
N ILE A 47 -6.60 -2.54 -10.30
CA ILE A 47 -5.61 -2.91 -9.28
C ILE A 47 -5.53 -1.79 -8.25
N VAL A 48 -5.71 -2.11 -6.98
CA VAL A 48 -5.56 -1.17 -5.86
C VAL A 48 -4.25 -1.47 -5.13
N LEU A 49 -3.34 -0.50 -5.07
CA LEU A 49 -2.15 -0.65 -4.22
C LEU A 49 -2.49 -0.27 -2.78
N GLY A 50 -2.27 -1.21 -1.86
CA GLY A 50 -2.21 -0.94 -0.42
C GLY A 50 -0.97 -0.13 0.01
N TYR A 51 -0.35 0.59 -0.92
CA TYR A 51 0.83 1.43 -0.74
C TYR A 51 0.52 2.84 -1.19
N SER A 52 1.00 3.81 -0.42
CA SER A 52 1.11 5.21 -0.85
C SER A 52 2.53 5.46 -1.38
N LEU A 53 3.04 6.70 -1.36
CA LEU A 53 4.40 6.99 -1.81
C LEU A 53 5.48 6.19 -1.03
N CYS A 54 5.29 6.01 0.28
CA CYS A 54 6.08 5.14 1.18
C CYS A 54 7.60 5.23 0.92
N GLY A 55 8.15 6.47 0.98
CA GLY A 55 9.56 6.76 0.72
C GLY A 55 9.96 6.71 -0.76
N ASN A 56 9.03 7.05 -1.66
CA ASN A 56 9.12 6.87 -3.11
C ASN A 56 9.17 5.40 -3.58
N GLY A 57 8.78 4.45 -2.73
CA GLY A 57 8.81 3.01 -3.04
C GLY A 57 7.92 2.58 -4.21
N ILE A 58 6.90 3.36 -4.56
CA ILE A 58 6.04 3.07 -5.73
C ILE A 58 6.40 3.88 -6.98
N VAL A 59 7.35 4.81 -6.88
CA VAL A 59 7.72 5.66 -8.02
C VAL A 59 8.31 4.80 -9.14
N GLY A 60 7.74 4.91 -10.33
CA GLY A 60 8.13 4.12 -11.50
C GLY A 60 7.26 2.89 -11.75
N VAL A 61 6.36 2.53 -10.82
CA VAL A 61 5.30 1.54 -11.07
C VAL A 61 4.32 2.11 -12.09
N LYS A 62 3.93 1.30 -13.08
CA LYS A 62 3.07 1.70 -14.18
C LYS A 62 1.77 0.89 -14.19
N ALA A 63 0.67 1.59 -14.45
CA ALA A 63 -0.52 0.96 -14.98
C ALA A 63 -0.25 0.55 -16.43
N GLU A 64 -0.42 -0.73 -16.75
CA GLU A 64 -0.20 -1.22 -18.12
C GLU A 64 -1.52 -1.68 -18.74
N LYS A 65 -2.06 -2.80 -18.27
CA LYS A 65 -3.33 -3.35 -18.76
C LYS A 65 -4.51 -2.83 -17.96
N GLN A 66 -4.46 -3.01 -16.64
CA GLN A 66 -5.50 -2.56 -15.72
C GLN A 66 -5.18 -1.16 -15.17
N PRO A 67 -6.19 -0.32 -14.93
CA PRO A 67 -6.02 0.91 -14.18
C PRO A 67 -5.47 0.65 -12.77
N LEU A 68 -4.50 1.47 -12.37
CA LEU A 68 -3.88 1.40 -11.05
C LEU A 68 -4.43 2.51 -10.16
N VAL A 69 -5.04 2.13 -9.04
CA VAL A 69 -5.56 3.04 -8.01
C VAL A 69 -4.58 3.07 -6.85
N ILE A 70 -4.15 4.27 -6.49
CA ILE A 70 -3.21 4.52 -5.37
C ILE A 70 -3.84 5.48 -4.36
N PRO A 71 -3.69 5.25 -3.05
CA PRO A 71 -4.05 6.23 -2.05
C PRO A 71 -3.22 7.50 -2.21
N LYS A 72 -3.90 8.66 -2.21
CA LYS A 72 -3.27 9.98 -2.30
C LYS A 72 -2.67 10.39 -0.93
N ALA A 73 -1.54 9.79 -0.59
CA ALA A 73 -0.87 9.92 0.71
C ALA A 73 0.66 9.87 0.58
N HIS A 74 1.37 10.35 1.59
CA HIS A 74 2.84 10.35 1.60
C HIS A 74 3.40 8.98 1.95
N ASP A 75 2.75 8.27 2.85
CA ASP A 75 3.11 6.93 3.22
C ASP A 75 1.90 6.14 3.72
N CYS A 76 2.17 4.89 4.04
CA CYS A 76 1.20 3.90 4.38
C CYS A 76 0.62 4.13 5.80
N ILE A 77 1.19 5.04 6.62
CA ILE A 77 0.69 5.39 7.96
C ILE A 77 -0.66 6.10 7.89
N ASP A 78 -0.89 6.93 6.86
CA ASP A 78 -2.19 7.57 6.62
C ASP A 78 -3.33 6.52 6.58
N LEU A 79 -3.07 5.35 5.96
CA LEU A 79 -4.03 4.25 5.88
C LEU A 79 -4.24 3.55 7.24
N PHE A 80 -3.15 3.32 8.00
CA PHE A 80 -3.24 2.67 9.31
C PHE A 80 -3.96 3.54 10.35
N LEU A 81 -3.81 4.86 10.27
CA LEU A 81 -4.51 5.81 11.13
C LEU A 81 -5.94 6.10 10.66
N GLY A 82 -6.32 5.64 9.47
CA GLY A 82 -7.65 5.75 8.89
C GLY A 82 -7.91 7.04 8.11
N SER A 83 -7.06 8.07 8.22
CA SER A 83 -7.13 9.26 7.37
C SER A 83 -5.88 10.14 7.44
N LEU A 84 -5.74 11.04 6.45
CA LEU A 84 -4.70 12.07 6.45
C LEU A 84 -4.87 13.04 7.63
N GLU A 85 -6.11 13.39 7.98
CA GLU A 85 -6.42 14.25 9.12
C GLU A 85 -5.97 13.62 10.44
N ALA A 86 -6.17 12.30 10.60
CA ALA A 86 -5.69 11.57 11.76
C ALA A 86 -4.16 11.62 11.85
N ARG A 87 -3.44 11.39 10.74
CA ARG A 87 -1.97 11.52 10.71
C ARG A 87 -1.51 12.94 11.04
N LEU A 88 -2.16 13.97 10.47
CA LEU A 88 -1.81 15.37 10.72
C LEU A 88 -2.03 15.75 12.20
N LYS A 89 -3.10 15.25 12.81
CA LYS A 89 -3.37 15.45 14.25
C LYS A 89 -2.27 14.85 15.11
N GLU A 90 -1.86 13.61 14.84
CA GLU A 90 -0.75 12.99 15.59
C GLU A 90 0.58 13.71 15.34
N GLN A 91 0.86 14.13 14.11
CA GLN A 91 2.06 14.91 13.79
C GLN A 91 2.10 16.26 14.53
N GLN A 92 0.97 16.97 14.62
CA GLN A 92 0.89 18.23 15.36
C GLN A 92 1.05 18.03 16.87
N LYS A 93 0.46 16.95 17.40
CA LYS A 93 0.52 16.61 18.83
C LYS A 93 1.93 16.18 19.26
N ALA A 94 2.59 15.34 18.47
CA ALA A 94 3.90 14.78 18.79
C ALA A 94 4.73 14.55 17.51
N PRO A 95 5.43 15.59 17.01
CA PRO A 95 6.38 15.43 15.91
C PRO A 95 7.44 14.38 16.25
N GLY A 96 7.82 13.54 15.28
CA GLY A 96 8.80 12.47 15.49
C GLY A 96 8.22 11.18 16.09
N THR A 97 6.89 11.04 16.15
CA THR A 97 6.24 9.78 16.54
C THR A 97 6.70 8.63 15.66
N TYR A 98 7.15 7.54 16.30
CA TYR A 98 7.45 6.28 15.65
C TYR A 98 6.21 5.39 15.61
N TYR A 99 5.81 4.97 14.41
CA TYR A 99 4.70 4.06 14.20
C TYR A 99 5.20 2.63 14.09
N LEU A 100 4.72 1.76 14.98
CA LEU A 100 5.05 0.35 14.98
C LEU A 100 3.79 -0.45 14.68
N THR A 101 3.90 -1.39 13.74
CA THR A 101 2.85 -2.36 13.46
C THR A 101 3.39 -3.75 13.78
N LYS A 102 2.50 -4.71 14.06
CA LYS A 102 2.92 -6.12 14.26
C LYS A 102 3.57 -6.75 13.02
N GLY A 103 3.45 -6.09 11.87
CA GLY A 103 3.83 -6.67 10.59
C GLY A 103 2.94 -7.84 10.20
N TRP A 104 3.35 -8.50 9.12
CA TRP A 104 2.90 -9.82 8.72
C TRP A 104 4.08 -10.55 8.08
#